data_AF-A0A846CHA3-F1
#
_entry.id   AF-A0A846CHA3-F1
#
_cell.length_a   1.000
_cell.length_b   1.000
_cell.length_c   1.000
_cell.angle_alpha   90.00
_cell.angle_beta   90.00
_cell.angle_gamma   90.00
#
_symmetry.space_group_name_H-M   'P 1'
#
loop_
_entity.id
_entity.type
_entity.pdbx_description
1 polymer ?
#
loop_
_entity_poly.entity_id
_entity_poly.type
_entity_poly.pdbx_seq_one_letter_code
_entity_poly.pdbx_strand_id
1 'polypeptide(L)'
;MFDSRHLIFAQEYKPKELVEKLKGFVAVPNKSMGLVLQGVGDRFDYFYDRLWQKEEVRQTKLVLIGRYLKVENIQLELGNNLSNLFGDI
;
A
#
# COMPACT_ATOMS: atom_id res chain seq x y z
N MET A 1 -30.69 39.51 10.59
CA MET A 1 -30.02 39.90 9.34
C MET A 1 -28.58 39.40 9.45
N PHE A 2 -28.29 38.31 8.72
CA PHE A 2 -27.03 37.56 8.57
C PHE A 2 -26.28 37.08 9.83
N ASP A 3 -26.44 35.78 10.06
CA ASP A 3 -25.68 34.95 11.00
C ASP A 3 -24.25 34.71 10.48
N SER A 4 -23.26 34.94 11.35
CA SER A 4 -21.82 34.84 11.10
C SER A 4 -21.32 33.42 10.80
N ARG A 5 -22.20 32.42 10.66
CA ARG A 5 -21.88 31.10 10.10
C ARG A 5 -21.72 31.17 8.57
N HIS A 6 -20.82 32.03 8.11
CA HIS A 6 -20.41 32.02 6.70
C HIS A 6 -19.49 30.83 6.45
N LEU A 7 -20.12 29.75 5.97
CA LEU A 7 -19.76 29.09 4.72
C LEU A 7 -18.28 28.70 4.55
N ILE A 8 -17.89 27.62 5.22
CA ILE A 8 -17.08 26.60 4.53
C ILE A 8 -18.01 25.39 4.34
N PHE A 9 -18.87 25.46 3.32
CA PHE A 9 -19.45 24.27 2.73
C PHE A 9 -19.05 24.26 1.25
N ALA A 10 -18.57 23.10 0.79
CA ALA A 10 -18.52 22.69 -0.62
C ALA A 10 -17.28 23.02 -1.48
N GLN A 11 -16.08 23.04 -0.90
CA GLN A 11 -15.09 22.11 -1.47
C GLN A 11 -14.97 20.98 -0.46
N GLU A 12 -15.66 19.89 -0.76
CA GLU A 12 -15.64 18.64 -0.03
C GLU A 12 -14.16 18.28 0.23
N TYR A 13 -13.64 18.61 1.42
CA TYR A 13 -12.27 18.25 1.78
C TYR A 13 -12.24 16.74 1.86
N LYS A 14 -11.82 16.10 0.76
CA LYS A 14 -11.55 14.67 0.70
C LYS A 14 -10.14 14.50 1.25
N PRO A 15 -10.01 14.04 2.50
CA PRO A 15 -8.68 13.82 3.03
C PRO A 15 -7.96 12.79 2.16
N LYS A 16 -6.72 13.11 1.78
CA LYS A 16 -5.88 12.20 1.00
C LYS A 16 -5.60 10.94 1.82
N GLU A 17 -5.61 9.79 1.15
CA GLU A 17 -5.19 8.54 1.75
C GLU A 17 -3.73 8.66 2.20
N LEU A 18 -3.47 8.30 3.45
CA LEU A 18 -2.15 8.42 4.05
C LEU A 18 -1.78 7.09 4.70
N VAL A 19 -0.79 6.42 4.15
CA VAL A 19 -0.16 5.25 4.75
C VAL A 19 0.90 5.74 5.74
N GLU A 20 0.74 5.39 7.01
CA GLU A 20 1.69 5.76 8.08
C GLU A 20 2.58 4.60 8.46
N LYS A 21 2.15 3.37 8.23
CA LYS A 21 2.98 2.18 8.38
C LYS A 21 2.60 1.15 7.33
N LEU A 22 3.62 0.50 6.80
CA LEU A 22 3.48 -0.63 5.92
C LEU A 22 4.41 -1.74 6.38
N LYS A 23 3.94 -2.98 6.35
CA LYS A 23 4.80 -4.15 6.48
C LYS A 23 4.22 -5.32 5.71
N GLY A 24 5.07 -6.11 5.08
CA GLY A 24 4.64 -7.39 4.54
C GLY A 24 5.63 -8.01 3.58
N PHE A 25 5.11 -8.94 2.79
CA PHE A 25 5.87 -9.72 1.82
C PHE A 25 5.26 -9.55 0.45
N VAL A 26 6.10 -9.42 -0.57
CA VAL A 26 5.71 -9.39 -1.98
C VAL A 26 6.25 -10.66 -2.65
N ALA A 27 5.36 -11.39 -3.31
CA ALA A 27 5.73 -12.52 -4.15
C ALA A 27 6.17 -11.99 -5.51
N VAL A 28 7.47 -11.86 -5.72
CA VAL A 28 8.03 -11.35 -6.98
C VAL A 28 8.10 -12.49 -8.01
N PRO A 29 7.51 -12.34 -9.21
CA PRO A 29 7.62 -13.32 -10.29
C PRO A 29 9.06 -13.67 -10.59
N ASN A 30 9.32 -14.94 -10.89
CA ASN A 30 10.64 -15.45 -11.27
C ASN A 30 11.75 -15.25 -10.21
N LYS A 31 11.40 -14.90 -8.97
CA LYS A 31 12.35 -14.85 -7.84
C LYS A 31 12.14 -16.04 -6.91
N SER A 32 13.25 -16.61 -6.47
CA SER A 32 13.28 -17.73 -5.53
C SER A 32 13.09 -17.29 -4.07
N MET A 33 13.16 -15.99 -3.78
CA MET A 33 13.05 -15.42 -2.44
C MET A 33 11.86 -14.47 -2.32
N GLY A 34 11.30 -14.36 -1.11
CA GLY A 34 10.29 -13.37 -0.77
C GLY A 34 10.91 -11.99 -0.53
N LEU A 35 10.29 -10.94 -1.08
CA LEU A 35 10.67 -9.56 -0.82
C LEU A 35 9.92 -9.04 0.40
N VAL A 36 10.62 -8.70 1.47
CA VAL A 36 10.05 -8.00 2.61
C VAL A 36 10.02 -6.52 2.31
N LEU A 37 8.86 -5.89 2.55
CA LEU A 37 8.68 -4.45 2.49
C LEU A 37 8.28 -3.96 3.89
N GLN A 38 8.91 -2.90 4.36
CA GLN A 38 8.57 -2.28 5.64
C GLN A 38 8.77 -0.78 5.60
N GLY A 39 7.96 -0.03 6.33
CA GLY A 39 8.12 1.41 6.40
C GLY A 39 7.22 2.07 7.42
N VAL A 40 7.64 3.25 7.87
CA VAL A 40 6.90 4.14 8.76
C VAL A 40 7.02 5.57 8.24
N GLY A 41 5.89 6.26 8.12
CA GLY A 41 5.81 7.58 7.51
C GLY A 41 6.21 7.54 6.05
N ASP A 42 7.20 8.36 5.70
CA ASP A 42 7.75 8.53 4.35
C ASP A 42 8.94 7.61 4.03
N ARG A 43 9.40 6.81 5.01
CA ARG A 43 10.58 5.94 4.86
C ARG A 43 10.15 4.50 4.68
N PHE A 44 10.47 3.95 3.51
CA PHE A 44 10.25 2.55 3.16
C PHE A 44 11.57 1.88 2.80
N ASP A 45 11.78 0.70 3.36
CA ASP A 45 12.91 -0.19 3.09
C ASP A 45 12.40 -1.53 2.58
N TYR A 46 13.25 -2.20 1.79
CA TYR A 46 12.99 -3.56 1.35
C TYR A 46 14.26 -4.41 1.40
N PHE A 47 14.07 -5.71 1.57
CA PHE A 47 15.14 -6.70 1.48
C PHE A 47 14.58 -8.08 1.11
N TYR A 48 15.42 -8.94 0.53
CA TYR A 48 15.06 -10.34 0.33
C TYR A 48 15.34 -11.12 1.61
N ASP A 49 14.34 -11.83 2.12
CA ASP A 49 14.42 -12.54 3.41
C ASP A 49 14.96 -13.96 3.23
N ARG A 50 14.11 -14.90 2.81
CA ARG A 50 14.47 -16.30 2.58
C ARG A 50 13.92 -16.86 1.29
N LEU A 51 14.47 -18.01 0.88
CA LEU A 51 13.93 -18.82 -0.20
C LEU A 51 12.50 -19.27 0.11
N TRP A 52 11.65 -19.25 -0.91
CA TRP A 52 10.34 -19.89 -0.88
C TRP A 52 10.51 -21.40 -0.70
N GLN A 53 9.74 -21.99 0.22
CA GLN A 53 9.65 -23.46 0.29
C GLN A 53 8.85 -23.98 -0.90
N LYS A 54 9.09 -25.23 -1.30
CA LYS A 54 8.47 -25.81 -2.50
C LYS A 54 6.94 -25.87 -2.40
N GLU A 55 6.42 -26.12 -1.20
CA GLU A 55 4.99 -26.22 -0.91
C GLU A 55 4.38 -24.89 -0.42
N GLU A 56 5.17 -23.82 -0.35
CA GLU A 56 4.70 -22.52 0.13
C GLU A 56 3.91 -21.78 -0.95
N VAL A 57 2.68 -21.36 -0.60
CA VAL A 57 1.87 -20.52 -1.48
C VAL A 57 2.53 -19.14 -1.58
N ARG A 58 3.10 -18.85 -2.76
CA ARG A 58 3.69 -17.56 -3.09
C ARG A 58 2.56 -16.54 -3.26
N GLN A 59 2.39 -15.67 -2.27
CA GLN A 59 1.37 -14.64 -2.29
C GLN A 59 1.89 -13.35 -1.66
N THR A 60 1.44 -12.23 -2.22
CA THR A 60 1.71 -10.91 -1.64
C THR A 60 0.76 -10.68 -0.47
N LYS A 61 1.31 -10.32 0.70
CA LYS A 61 0.56 -9.96 1.89
C LYS A 61 1.16 -8.68 2.46
N LEU A 62 0.38 -7.61 2.44
CA LEU A 62 0.75 -6.33 3.00
C LEU A 62 -0.25 -5.92 4.08
N VAL A 63 0.27 -5.40 5.19
CA VAL A 63 -0.50 -4.74 6.23
C VAL A 63 -0.20 -3.25 6.12
N LEU A 64 -1.24 -2.46 5.91
CA LEU A 64 -1.17 -1.01 5.86
C LEU A 64 -1.93 -0.44 7.04
N ILE A 65 -1.34 0.54 7.72
CA ILE A 65 -1.96 1.30 8.80
C ILE A 65 -1.85 2.77 8.41
N GLY A 66 -2.95 3.50 8.55
CA GLY A 66 -3.01 4.87 8.09
C GLY A 66 -4.40 5.45 8.17
N ARG A 67 -4.57 6.64 7.59
CA ARG A 67 -5.83 7.39 7.61
C ARG A 67 -6.48 7.37 6.23
N TYR A 68 -7.81 7.25 6.25
CA TYR A 68 -8.67 7.33 5.06
C TYR A 68 -8.36 6.28 3.99
N LEU A 69 -7.70 5.17 4.39
CA LEU A 69 -7.32 4.08 3.49
C LEU A 69 -8.57 3.49 2.83
N LYS A 70 -8.58 3.46 1.49
CA LYS A 70 -9.61 2.74 0.74
C LYS A 70 -8.97 1.52 0.12
N VAL A 71 -9.45 0.34 0.54
CA VAL A 71 -8.90 -0.95 0.11
C VAL A 71 -8.87 -1.06 -1.41
N GLU A 72 -9.94 -0.65 -2.09
CA GLU A 72 -10.06 -0.69 -3.55
C GLU A 72 -8.98 0.15 -4.26
N ASN A 73 -8.79 1.39 -3.83
CA ASN A 73 -7.76 2.28 -4.40
C ASN A 73 -6.36 1.72 -4.15
N ILE A 74 -6.10 1.26 -2.93
CA ILE A 74 -4.81 0.66 -2.56
C ILE A 74 -4.54 -0.61 -3.37
N GLN A 75 -5.54 -1.48 -3.55
CA GLN A 75 -5.40 -2.70 -4.34
C GLN A 75 -5.13 -2.38 -5.82
N LEU A 76 -5.85 -1.41 -6.39
CA LEU A 76 -5.62 -0.95 -7.76
C LEU A 76 -4.22 -0.36 -7.95
N GLU A 77 -3.81 0.55 -7.06
CA GLU A 77 -2.48 1.16 -7.12
C GLU A 77 -1.36 0.14 -6.91
N LEU A 78 -1.50 -0.78 -5.95
CA LEU A 78 -0.52 -1.84 -5.72
C LEU A 78 -0.44 -2.78 -6.91
N GLY A 79 -1.56 -3.23 -7.45
CA GLY A 79 -1.60 -4.10 -8.64
C GLY A 79 -0.87 -3.44 -9.81
N ASN A 80 -1.23 -2.20 -10.14
CA ASN A 80 -0.61 -1.47 -11.25
C ASN A 80 0.90 -1.27 -11.04
N ASN A 81 1.32 -0.80 -9.86
CA ASN A 81 2.73 -0.51 -9.60
C ASN A 81 3.58 -1.77 -9.55
N LEU A 82 3.10 -2.84 -8.89
CA LEU A 82 3.85 -4.09 -8.81
C LEU A 82 3.92 -4.78 -10.17
N SER A 83 2.86 -4.76 -10.98
CA SER A 83 2.90 -5.26 -12.35
C SER A 83 3.90 -4.47 -13.22
N ASN A 84 3.95 -3.15 -13.07
CA ASN A 84 4.94 -2.31 -13.78
C ASN A 84 6.38 -2.61 -13.35
N LEU A 85 6.62 -2.93 -12.07
CA LEU A 85 7.95 -3.18 -11.53
C LEU A 85 8.45 -4.61 -11.79
N PHE A 86 7.55 -5.59 -11.80
CA PHE A 86 7.91 -7.01 -11.78
C PHE A 86 7.28 -7.87 -12.89
N GLY A 87 6.47 -7.26 -13.77
CA GLY A 87 5.63 -7.98 -14.74
C GLY A 87 4.33 -8.47 -14.09
N ASP A 88 3.40 -9.01 -14.90
CA ASP A 88 2.08 -9.44 -14.44
C ASP A 88 2.19 -10.42 -13.25
N ILE A 89 1.68 -9.99 -12.08
CA ILE A 89 1.53 -10.74 -10.82
C ILE A 89 0.10 -11.18 -10.57
#